data_AF-A0A392RPY2-F1
#
_entry.id   AF-A0A392RPY2-F1
#
_cell.length_a   1.000
_cell.length_b   1.000
_cell.length_c   1.000
_cell.angle_alpha   90.00
_cell.angle_beta   90.00
_cell.angle_gamma   90.00
#
_symmetry.space_group_name_H-M   'P 1'
#
loop_
_entity.id
_entity.type
_entity.pdbx_description
1 polymer ?
#
loop_
_entity_poly.entity_id
_entity_poly.type
_entity_poly.pdbx_seq_one_letter_code
_entity_poly.pdbx_strand_id
1 'polypeptide(L)'
;NWEAVQNWEVHCSQPTQRICSRFPEEGFGMYEFVFKDLRLRLPFSGFASGVFGWMNLAPSQLHPNSMAFLRAFELVCQYLEIEPTVPFFFRIFKLQRQPSKDGCHGWVSLKQQVKLFKMFVDSV
;
A
#
# COMPACT_ATOMS: atom_id res chain seq x y z
N ASN A 1 -7.66 -2.42 -24.38
CA ASN A 1 -7.09 -3.74 -24.65
C ASN A 1 -6.19 -4.07 -23.46
N TRP A 2 -6.75 -4.65 -22.41
CA TRP A 2 -6.17 -4.68 -21.05
C TRP A 2 -5.71 -6.07 -20.64
N GLU A 3 -5.52 -6.96 -21.60
CA GLU A 3 -4.75 -8.18 -21.41
C GLU A 3 -3.27 -7.79 -21.33
N ALA A 4 -2.91 -7.07 -20.27
CA ALA A 4 -1.53 -6.96 -19.86
C ALA A 4 -1.08 -8.40 -19.57
N VAL A 5 -0.13 -8.89 -20.37
CA VAL A 5 0.56 -10.15 -20.13
C VAL A 5 0.93 -10.17 -18.65
N GLN A 6 0.38 -11.13 -17.92
CA GLN A 6 0.62 -11.27 -16.49
C GLN A 6 2.10 -11.59 -16.31
N ASN A 7 2.90 -10.55 -16.05
CA ASN A 7 4.35 -10.63 -15.88
C ASN A 7 4.75 -10.81 -14.41
N TRP A 8 3.83 -11.30 -13.59
CA TRP A 8 4.01 -11.52 -12.16
C TRP A 8 3.39 -12.85 -11.76
N GLU A 9 4.04 -13.53 -10.82
CA GLU A 9 3.59 -14.78 -10.24
C GLU A 9 3.49 -14.67 -8.72
N VAL A 10 2.61 -15.48 -8.12
CA VAL A 10 2.42 -15.53 -6.66
C VAL A 10 3.17 -16.73 -6.12
N HIS A 11 4.04 -16.50 -5.14
CA HIS A 11 4.70 -17.55 -4.40
C HIS A 11 4.25 -17.53 -2.94
N CYS A 12 4.01 -18.71 -2.38
CA CYS A 12 3.88 -18.84 -0.94
C CYS A 12 5.25 -18.59 -0.30
N SER A 13 5.32 -17.67 0.67
CA SER A 13 6.57 -17.40 1.37
C SER A 13 6.99 -18.63 2.19
N GLN A 14 8.29 -18.93 2.21
CA GLN A 14 8.81 -19.98 3.06
C GLN A 14 8.61 -19.65 4.55
N PRO A 15 8.49 -20.62 5.47
CA PRO A 15 8.25 -20.37 6.91
C PRO A 15 9.28 -19.44 7.57
N THR A 16 10.49 -19.38 7.03
CA THR A 16 11.60 -18.53 7.49
C THR A 16 11.55 -17.11 6.93
N GLN A 17 10.82 -16.90 5.83
CA GLN A 17 10.66 -15.57 5.23
C GLN A 17 9.65 -14.75 6.05
N ARG A 18 9.96 -13.47 6.20
CA ARG A 18 9.10 -12.47 6.83
C ARG A 18 8.58 -11.53 5.76
N ILE A 19 7.48 -10.84 6.06
CA ILE A 19 6.87 -9.86 5.17
C ILE A 19 7.80 -8.69 4.80
N CYS A 20 8.81 -8.43 5.64
CA CYS A 20 9.87 -7.45 5.44
C CYS A 20 11.19 -8.06 4.93
N SER A 21 11.25 -9.37 4.65
CA SER A 21 12.43 -10.00 4.08
C SER A 21 12.70 -9.45 2.68
N ARG A 22 13.98 -9.46 2.29
CA ARG A 22 14.36 -9.25 0.90
C ARG A 22 13.99 -10.50 0.11
N PHE A 23 13.25 -10.33 -0.98
CA PHE A 23 12.89 -11.43 -1.89
C PHE A 23 13.86 -11.43 -3.10
N PRO A 24 14.13 -12.59 -3.71
CA PRO A 24 14.89 -12.69 -4.96
C PRO A 24 14.15 -12.01 -6.13
N GLU A 25 14.86 -11.81 -7.25
CA GLU A 25 14.25 -11.52 -8.57
C GLU A 25 13.25 -10.34 -8.58
N GLU A 26 13.58 -9.25 -7.90
CA GLU A 26 12.71 -8.05 -7.76
C GLU A 26 11.35 -8.29 -7.09
N GLY A 27 11.18 -9.44 -6.43
CA GLY A 27 9.98 -9.75 -5.67
C GLY A 27 9.80 -8.87 -4.44
N PHE A 28 8.58 -8.79 -3.95
CA PHE A 28 8.23 -8.17 -2.68
C PHE A 28 7.12 -8.97 -2.00
N GLY A 29 7.12 -9.01 -0.67
CA GLY A 29 6.00 -9.55 0.08
C GLY A 29 4.78 -8.65 -0.09
N MET A 30 3.57 -9.20 -0.02
CA MET A 30 2.35 -8.40 0.05
C MET A 30 1.21 -9.18 0.66
N TYR A 31 0.23 -8.47 1.21
CA TYR A 31 -0.98 -9.08 1.73
C TYR A 31 -1.95 -9.47 0.63
N GLU A 32 -2.52 -10.68 0.75
CA GLU A 32 -3.45 -11.21 -0.24
C GLU A 32 -4.71 -10.34 -0.40
N PHE A 33 -5.24 -9.78 0.70
CA PHE A 33 -6.45 -8.95 0.71
C PHE A 33 -6.29 -7.68 -0.16
N VAL A 34 -5.07 -7.20 -0.37
CA VAL A 34 -4.79 -6.02 -1.21
C VAL A 34 -5.18 -6.29 -2.67
N PHE A 35 -4.95 -7.51 -3.14
CA PHE A 35 -5.31 -7.92 -4.49
C PHE A 35 -6.75 -8.43 -4.56
N LYS A 36 -7.17 -9.23 -3.56
CA LYS A 36 -8.51 -9.85 -3.54
C LYS A 36 -9.61 -8.84 -3.25
N ASP A 37 -9.45 -8.01 -2.23
CA ASP A 37 -10.53 -7.17 -1.70
C ASP A 37 -10.38 -5.71 -2.13
N LEU A 38 -9.17 -5.14 -2.03
CA LEU A 38 -8.92 -3.77 -2.49
C LEU A 38 -8.82 -3.65 -4.02
N ARG A 39 -8.71 -4.79 -4.72
CA ARG A 39 -8.60 -4.88 -6.19
C ARG A 39 -7.44 -4.07 -6.77
N LEU A 40 -6.37 -3.86 -6.00
CA LEU A 40 -5.13 -3.32 -6.55
C LEU A 40 -4.53 -4.37 -7.50
N ARG A 41 -3.94 -3.91 -8.61
CA ARG A 41 -3.37 -4.76 -9.66
C ARG A 41 -1.93 -4.38 -9.90
N LEU A 42 -1.15 -5.33 -10.44
CA LEU A 42 0.21 -5.11 -10.89
C LEU A 42 0.26 -4.88 -12.41
N PRO A 43 1.18 -4.02 -12.89
CA PRO A 43 1.97 -3.08 -12.08
C PRO A 43 1.06 -2.10 -11.32
N PHE A 44 1.49 -1.64 -10.15
CA PHE A 44 0.73 -0.64 -9.40
C PHE A 44 0.53 0.62 -10.25
N SER A 45 -0.51 1.39 -9.96
CA SER A 45 -0.69 2.69 -10.62
C SER A 45 0.53 3.58 -10.40
N GLY A 46 0.75 4.54 -11.32
CA GLY A 46 1.82 5.54 -11.17
C GLY A 46 1.70 6.31 -9.86
N PHE A 47 0.46 6.61 -9.43
CA PHE A 47 0.18 7.24 -8.16
C PHE A 47 0.58 6.38 -6.95
N ALA A 48 0.10 5.13 -6.87
CA ALA A 48 0.43 4.23 -5.76
C ALA A 48 1.94 3.97 -5.67
N SER A 49 2.59 3.73 -6.82
CA SER A 49 4.05 3.59 -6.92
C SER A 49 4.78 4.84 -6.43
N GLY A 50 4.29 6.03 -6.81
CA GLY A 50 4.83 7.31 -6.35
C GLY A 50 4.69 7.52 -4.84
N VAL A 51 3.57 7.07 -4.23
CA VAL A 51 3.38 7.13 -2.77
C VAL A 51 4.37 6.21 -2.04
N PHE A 52 4.53 4.96 -2.48
CA PHE A 52 5.52 4.04 -1.89
C PHE A 52 6.94 4.57 -2.03
N GLY A 53 7.29 5.08 -3.22
CA GLY A 53 8.59 5.69 -3.49
C GLY A 53 8.86 6.91 -2.62
N TRP A 54 7.88 7.81 -2.44
CA TRP A 54 8.03 8.98 -1.57
C TRP A 54 8.25 8.60 -0.10
N MET A 55 7.58 7.55 0.39
CA MET A 55 7.77 7.07 1.77
C MET A 55 9.06 6.27 1.95
N ASN A 56 9.69 5.84 0.84
CA ASN A 56 10.78 4.88 0.80
C ASN A 56 10.44 3.59 1.58
N LEU A 57 9.26 3.02 1.28
CA LEU A 57 8.74 1.81 1.93
C LEU A 57 8.44 0.73 0.92
N ALA A 58 8.71 -0.52 1.29
CA ALA A 58 8.13 -1.65 0.59
C ALA A 58 6.59 -1.64 0.77
N PRO A 59 5.80 -2.05 -0.22
CA PRO A 59 4.33 -2.05 -0.13
C PRO A 59 3.81 -2.77 1.11
N SER A 60 4.47 -3.86 1.50
CA SER A 60 4.12 -4.67 2.66
C SER A 60 4.54 -4.10 4.01
N GLN A 61 5.19 -2.94 4.08
CA GLN A 61 5.45 -2.25 5.34
C GLN A 61 4.35 -1.24 5.69
N LEU A 62 3.47 -0.94 4.72
CA LEU A 62 2.30 -0.09 4.95
C LEU A 62 1.20 -0.92 5.60
N HIS A 63 0.65 -0.41 6.70
CA HIS A 63 -0.41 -1.09 7.44
C HIS A 63 -1.61 -1.41 6.52
N PRO A 64 -2.26 -2.58 6.65
CA PRO A 64 -3.43 -2.97 5.87
C PRO A 64 -4.52 -1.88 5.71
N ASN A 65 -5.00 -1.29 6.80
CA ASN A 65 -5.90 -0.13 6.75
C ASN A 65 -5.34 1.08 5.95
N SER A 66 -4.03 1.32 6.02
CA SER A 66 -3.40 2.42 5.28
C SER A 66 -3.31 2.11 3.78
N MET A 67 -3.16 0.84 3.40
CA MET A 67 -3.35 0.41 2.01
C MET A 67 -4.79 0.65 1.53
N ALA A 68 -5.78 0.36 2.37
CA ALA A 68 -7.17 0.65 2.04
C ALA A 68 -7.42 2.15 1.84
N PHE A 69 -6.80 3.02 2.64
CA PHE A 69 -6.88 4.46 2.44
C PHE A 69 -6.22 4.94 1.15
N LEU A 70 -5.06 4.39 0.79
CA LEU A 70 -4.41 4.67 -0.49
C LEU A 70 -5.34 4.37 -1.65
N ARG A 71 -5.97 3.17 -1.62
CA ARG A 71 -6.92 2.76 -2.66
C ARG A 71 -8.18 3.60 -2.67
N ALA A 72 -8.77 3.87 -1.51
CA ALA A 72 -9.99 4.66 -1.40
C ALA A 72 -9.79 6.09 -1.90
N PHE A 73 -8.64 6.70 -1.60
CA PHE A 73 -8.29 8.02 -2.13
C PHE A 73 -8.22 8.03 -3.65
N GLU A 74 -7.52 7.05 -4.25
CA GLU A 74 -7.41 6.94 -5.70
C GLU A 74 -8.78 6.76 -6.38
N LEU A 75 -9.65 5.92 -5.82
CA LEU A 75 -11.01 5.72 -6.32
C LEU A 75 -11.88 6.98 -6.23
N VAL A 76 -11.77 7.74 -5.14
CA VAL A 76 -12.50 9.00 -4.98
C VAL A 76 -12.00 10.05 -5.97
N CYS A 77 -10.68 10.17 -6.14
CA CYS A 77 -10.09 11.04 -7.16
C CYS A 77 -10.59 10.69 -8.56
N GLN A 78 -10.61 9.39 -8.91
CA GLN A 78 -11.15 8.92 -10.17
C GLN A 78 -12.63 9.28 -10.34
N TYR A 79 -13.46 9.05 -9.33
CA TYR A 79 -14.89 9.38 -9.35
C TYR A 79 -15.15 10.88 -9.51
N LEU A 80 -14.31 11.72 -8.89
CA LEU A 80 -14.41 13.17 -8.96
C LEU A 80 -13.70 13.78 -10.18
N GLU A 81 -13.10 12.96 -11.05
CA GLU A 81 -12.29 13.41 -12.19
C GLU A 81 -11.12 14.33 -11.79
N ILE A 82 -10.55 14.09 -10.60
CA ILE A 82 -9.39 14.81 -10.08
C ILE A 82 -8.16 13.91 -10.21
N GLU A 83 -7.05 14.45 -10.70
CA GLU A 83 -5.79 13.70 -10.74
C GLU A 83 -5.26 13.40 -9.33
N PRO A 84 -5.10 12.12 -8.94
CA PRO A 84 -4.50 11.78 -7.65
C PRO A 84 -2.99 12.05 -7.71
N THR A 85 -2.50 12.96 -6.87
CA THR A 85 -1.08 13.30 -6.78
C THR A 85 -0.50 13.00 -5.40
N VAL A 86 0.79 12.65 -5.35
CA VAL A 86 1.51 12.36 -4.09
C VAL A 86 1.42 13.54 -3.10
N PRO A 87 1.64 14.81 -3.48
CA PRO A 87 1.48 15.93 -2.56
C PRO A 87 0.05 16.10 -2.04
N PHE A 88 -0.95 15.87 -2.90
CA PHE A 88 -2.35 15.97 -2.50
C PHE A 88 -2.72 14.87 -1.48
N PHE A 89 -2.24 13.64 -1.72
CA PHE A 89 -2.40 12.55 -0.76
C PHE A 89 -1.81 12.91 0.61
N PHE A 90 -0.57 13.40 0.66
CA PHE A 90 0.08 13.78 1.93
C PHE A 90 -0.41 15.09 2.55
N ARG A 91 -1.27 15.85 1.86
CA ARG A 91 -2.05 16.94 2.46
C ARG A 91 -3.11 16.38 3.40
N ILE A 92 -3.74 15.27 3.01
CA ILE A 92 -4.85 14.62 3.72
C ILE A 92 -4.35 13.60 4.74
N PHE A 93 -3.38 12.78 4.36
CA PHE A 93 -2.84 11.70 5.17
C PHE A 93 -1.44 12.05 5.68
N LYS A 94 -1.21 11.89 6.98
CA LYS A 94 0.11 12.05 7.59
C LYS A 94 0.70 10.70 7.93
N LEU A 95 2.00 10.59 7.73
CA LEU A 95 2.74 9.40 8.11
C LEU A 95 2.75 9.27 9.63
N GLN A 96 2.39 8.08 10.12
CA GLN A 96 2.50 7.70 11.52
C GLN A 96 3.40 6.47 11.59
N ARG A 97 4.62 6.68 12.07
CA ARG A 97 5.56 5.59 12.37
C ARG A 97 5.39 5.20 13.83
N GLN A 98 5.26 3.91 14.10
CA GLN A 98 5.28 3.46 15.50
C GLN A 98 6.66 3.74 16.10
N PRO A 99 6.74 4.23 17.35
CA PRO A 99 8.01 4.38 18.03
C PRO A 99 8.69 3.03 18.11
N SER A 100 9.94 2.98 17.68
CA SER A 100 10.74 1.78 17.81
C SER A 100 11.11 1.60 19.27
N LYS A 101 10.59 0.55 19.91
CA LYS A 101 11.25 -0.01 21.08
C LYS A 101 12.35 -0.91 20.51
N ASP A 102 13.61 -0.61 20.85
CA ASP A 102 14.77 -1.46 20.56
C ASP A 102 15.35 -1.42 19.13
N GLY A 103 15.08 -0.38 18.33
CA GLY A 103 15.62 -0.23 16.97
C GLY A 103 14.90 -1.06 15.90
N CYS A 104 13.94 -1.90 16.30
CA CYS A 104 13.02 -2.59 15.39
C CYS A 104 12.01 -1.60 14.78
N HIS A 105 12.04 -1.43 13.46
CA HIS A 105 11.03 -0.65 12.72
C HIS A 105 9.77 -1.50 12.52
N GLY A 106 8.64 -1.01 13.03
CA GLY A 106 7.33 -1.64 12.86
C GLY A 106 6.56 -1.14 11.63
N TRP A 107 5.27 -1.49 11.56
CA TRP A 107 4.33 -1.01 10.56
C TRP A 107 4.33 0.51 10.45
N VAL A 108 4.28 1.00 9.21
CA VAL A 108 4.01 2.41 8.94
C VAL A 108 2.52 2.56 8.66
N SER A 109 1.89 3.53 9.30
CA SER A 109 0.47 3.81 9.16
C SER A 109 0.25 5.22 8.62
N LEU A 110 -0.96 5.47 8.12
CA LEU A 110 -1.42 6.77 7.66
C LEU A 110 -2.52 7.27 8.60
N LYS A 111 -2.31 8.46 9.15
CA LYS A 111 -3.30 9.18 9.94
C LYS A 111 -4.00 10.23 9.08
N GLN A 112 -5.30 10.13 8.96
CA GLN A 112 -6.10 11.14 8.27
C GLN A 112 -6.15 12.43 9.11
N GLN A 113 -5.85 13.58 8.52
CA GLN A 113 -5.98 14.88 9.19
C GLN A 113 -7.44 15.27 9.36
N VAL A 114 -8.25 14.96 8.34
CA VAL A 114 -9.70 15.04 8.39
C VAL A 114 -10.23 13.61 8.19
N LYS A 115 -11.23 13.21 8.97
CA LYS A 115 -11.79 11.86 8.91
C LYS A 115 -12.63 11.71 7.64
N LEU A 116 -11.98 11.31 6.54
CA LEU A 116 -12.62 11.09 5.24
C LEU A 116 -13.08 9.63 5.07
N PHE A 117 -12.31 8.68 5.60
CA PHE A 117 -12.63 7.25 5.47
C PHE A 117 -12.71 6.59 6.85
N LYS A 118 -13.64 5.63 6.99
CA LYS A 118 -13.64 4.70 8.12
C LYS A 118 -12.61 3.60 7.87
N MET A 119 -12.21 2.90 8.94
CA MET A 119 -11.36 1.72 8.81
C MET A 119 -12.03 0.67 7.93
N PHE A 120 -11.22 -0.04 7.14
CA PHE A 120 -11.67 -1.17 6.35
C PHE A 120 -11.83 -2.37 7.29
N VAL A 121 -13.04 -2.89 7.40
CA VAL A 121 -13.39 -3.89 8.43
C VAL A 121 -12.64 -5.20 8.22
N ASP A 122 -12.31 -5.51 6.96
CA ASP A 122 -11.61 -6.75 6.58
C ASP A 122 -10.09 -6.58 6.50
N SER A 123 -9.54 -5.44 6.97
CA SER A 123 -8.09 -5.30 7.11
C SER A 123 -7.66 -5.93 8.44
N VAL A 124 -7.01 -7.10 8.36
CA VAL A 124 -6.48 -7.85 9.51
C VAL A 124 -5.13 -7.29 9.94
#